data_AF-A0A965RDC1-F1
#
_entry.id   AF-A0A965RDC1-F1
#
_cell.length_a   1.000
_cell.length_b   1.000
_cell.length_c   1.000
_cell.angle_alpha   90.00
_cell.angle_beta   90.00
_cell.angle_gamma   90.00
#
_symmetry.space_group_name_H-M   'P 1'
#
loop_
_entity.id
_entity.type
_entity.pdbx_description
1 polymer ?
#
loop_
_entity_poly.entity_id
_entity_poly.type
_entity_poly.pdbx_seq_one_letter_code
_entity_poly.pdbx_strand_id
1 'polypeptide(L)'
;MKLFSTALSVCVAASALLAACATETSKSLATPQVISADSNYNGPRFALAIGKFENRSSFLRGLFSDGVDRLGNQSKTILISHLQQANRFSVMDRDNLGEAKFEKDLEGKTPNLKSADYLVTGDITEFGRKEVGDQQLFGLLGRGKTQVAYAKVTLNVVNTANSEVVFSVQGAGEYALSNREVIGFGGTASYDATLTGKVLDLAIREGVNKLVIGVDQGKWKRGS
;
A
#
# COMPACT_ATOMS: atom_id res chain seq x y z
N MET A 1 -50.02 -18.86 -45.76
CA MET A 1 -49.67 -17.55 -45.16
C MET A 1 -49.40 -17.60 -43.65
N LYS A 2 -50.06 -18.45 -42.85
CA LYS A 2 -49.83 -18.50 -41.37
C LYS A 2 -48.44 -19.00 -40.94
N LEU A 3 -47.84 -19.96 -41.67
CA LEU A 3 -46.50 -20.51 -41.36
C LEU A 3 -45.33 -19.54 -41.58
N PHE A 4 -45.46 -18.57 -42.48
CA PHE A 4 -44.44 -17.55 -42.72
C PHE A 4 -44.42 -16.48 -41.61
N SER A 5 -45.59 -16.17 -41.03
CA SER A 5 -45.70 -15.19 -39.94
C SER A 5 -45.11 -15.71 -38.63
N THR A 6 -45.20 -17.02 -38.36
CA THR A 6 -44.62 -17.64 -37.15
C THR A 6 -43.10 -17.76 -37.22
N ALA A 7 -42.54 -18.03 -38.41
CA ALA A 7 -41.09 -18.09 -38.61
C ALA A 7 -40.41 -16.71 -38.44
N LEU A 8 -41.05 -15.65 -38.93
CA LEU A 8 -40.54 -14.29 -38.78
C LEU A 8 -40.54 -13.82 -37.32
N SER A 9 -41.56 -14.20 -36.54
CA SER A 9 -41.68 -13.82 -35.13
C SER A 9 -40.66 -14.54 -34.23
N VAL A 10 -40.25 -15.76 -34.59
CA VAL A 10 -39.21 -16.51 -33.85
C VAL A 10 -37.81 -15.95 -34.15
N CYS A 11 -37.51 -15.55 -35.39
CA CYS A 11 -36.24 -14.92 -35.73
C CYS A 11 -36.04 -13.55 -35.04
N VAL A 12 -37.10 -12.75 -34.91
CA VAL A 12 -37.04 -11.45 -34.20
C VAL A 12 -36.83 -11.64 -32.69
N ALA A 13 -37.46 -12.65 -32.07
CA ALA A 13 -37.25 -12.98 -30.66
C ALA A 13 -35.85 -13.53 -30.37
N ALA A 14 -35.27 -14.34 -31.29
CA ALA A 14 -33.92 -14.86 -31.16
C ALA A 14 -32.84 -13.77 -31.33
N SER A 15 -33.11 -12.74 -32.14
CA SER A 15 -32.20 -11.61 -32.36
C SER A 15 -32.11 -10.67 -31.15
N ALA A 16 -33.16 -10.58 -30.34
CA ALA A 16 -33.20 -9.74 -29.13
C ALA A 16 -32.44 -10.34 -27.94
N LEU A 17 -32.17 -11.65 -27.95
CA LEU A 17 -31.46 -12.36 -26.86
C LEU A 17 -29.93 -12.35 -27.00
N LEU A 18 -29.39 -11.87 -28.13
CA LEU A 18 -27.94 -11.82 -28.40
C LEU A 18 -27.30 -10.45 -28.12
N ALA A 19 -28.07 -9.47 -27.67
CA ALA A 19 -27.56 -8.15 -27.28
C ALA A 19 -27.07 -8.14 -25.81
N ALA A 20 -26.31 -9.16 -25.40
CA ALA A 20 -25.56 -9.12 -24.15
C ALA A 20 -24.20 -8.47 -24.42
N CYS A 21 -24.17 -7.15 -24.61
CA CYS A 21 -22.92 -6.41 -24.70
C CYS A 21 -22.28 -6.35 -23.31
N ALA A 22 -21.32 -7.23 -23.05
CA ALA A 22 -20.41 -7.06 -21.92
C ALA A 22 -19.68 -5.72 -22.12
N THR A 23 -20.03 -4.72 -21.31
CA THR A 23 -19.40 -3.40 -21.36
C THR A 23 -18.18 -3.44 -20.46
N GLU A 24 -16.99 -3.49 -21.07
CA GLU A 24 -15.73 -3.38 -20.34
C GLU A 24 -15.40 -1.90 -20.14
N THR A 25 -15.16 -1.51 -18.89
CA THR A 25 -14.71 -0.16 -18.55
C THR A 25 -13.39 -0.25 -17.80
N SER A 26 -12.43 0.61 -18.17
CA SER A 26 -11.15 0.72 -17.48
C SER A 26 -10.90 2.19 -17.13
N LYS A 27 -10.36 2.42 -15.93
CA LYS A 27 -9.94 3.75 -15.48
C LYS A 27 -8.67 3.63 -14.66
N SER A 28 -7.76 4.59 -14.85
CA SER A 28 -6.63 4.74 -13.94
C SER A 28 -7.11 5.24 -12.58
N LEU A 29 -6.45 4.80 -11.51
CA LEU A 29 -6.73 5.23 -10.14
C LEU A 29 -5.64 6.19 -9.69
N ALA A 30 -6.02 7.28 -9.02
CA ALA A 30 -5.07 8.19 -8.40
C ALA A 30 -4.34 7.48 -7.24
N THR A 31 -3.01 7.61 -7.20
CA THR A 31 -2.16 7.04 -6.14
C THR A 31 -1.75 8.15 -5.16
N PRO A 32 -2.11 8.06 -3.87
CA PRO A 32 -1.71 9.05 -2.88
C PRO A 32 -0.20 9.19 -2.80
N GLN A 33 0.29 10.43 -2.72
CA GLN A 33 1.71 10.76 -2.64
C GLN A 33 2.06 11.38 -1.29
N VAL A 34 3.35 11.37 -0.95
CA VAL A 34 3.88 12.16 0.17
C VAL A 34 3.72 13.66 -0.10
N ILE A 35 3.56 14.46 0.96
CA ILE A 35 3.30 15.91 0.84
C ILE A 35 4.43 16.61 0.08
N SER A 36 5.65 16.10 0.23
CA SER A 36 6.84 16.64 -0.39
C SER A 36 7.04 16.27 -1.86
N ALA A 37 6.20 15.39 -2.43
CA ALA A 37 6.34 14.94 -3.82
C ALA A 37 6.24 16.11 -4.81
N ASP A 38 5.34 17.06 -4.54
CA ASP A 38 5.10 18.24 -5.38
C ASP A 38 6.04 19.42 -5.05
N SER A 39 6.96 19.25 -4.09
CA SER A 39 7.88 20.32 -3.69
C SER A 39 9.16 20.32 -4.52
N ASN A 40 9.57 21.50 -5.00
CA ASN A 40 10.86 21.70 -5.66
C ASN A 40 11.99 21.63 -4.62
N TYR A 41 12.72 20.51 -4.59
CA TYR A 41 13.88 20.32 -3.72
C TYR A 41 15.18 20.33 -4.53
N ASN A 42 15.98 21.39 -4.35
CA ASN A 42 17.31 21.52 -4.97
C ASN A 42 18.45 21.16 -4.02
N GLY A 43 18.12 20.71 -2.80
CA GLY A 43 19.11 20.28 -1.85
C GLY A 43 19.73 18.92 -2.24
N PRO A 44 20.90 18.62 -1.70
CA PRO A 44 21.48 17.28 -1.81
C PRO A 44 20.60 16.23 -1.11
N ARG A 45 20.47 15.06 -1.73
CA ARG A 45 19.67 13.94 -1.21
C ARG A 45 20.48 13.10 -0.21
N PHE A 46 19.83 12.64 0.85
CA PHE A 46 20.44 11.74 1.84
C PHE A 46 20.56 10.33 1.26
N ALA A 47 21.75 9.73 1.33
CA ALA A 47 21.97 8.37 0.85
C ALA A 47 21.42 7.37 1.89
N LEU A 48 20.30 6.71 1.57
CA LEU A 48 19.61 5.77 2.47
C LEU A 48 19.59 4.36 1.88
N ALA A 49 19.85 3.34 2.69
CA ALA A 49 19.47 1.97 2.38
C ALA A 49 18.27 1.56 3.26
N ILE A 50 17.47 0.61 2.78
CA ILE A 50 16.38 0.05 3.59
C ILE A 50 16.89 -1.20 4.28
N GLY A 51 16.78 -1.20 5.61
CA GLY A 51 17.14 -2.34 6.44
C GLY A 51 15.98 -3.31 6.62
N LYS A 52 15.97 -3.95 7.79
CA LYS A 52 14.86 -4.84 8.17
C LYS A 52 13.56 -4.04 8.26
N PHE A 53 12.52 -4.60 7.65
CA PHE A 53 11.16 -4.13 7.79
C PHE A 53 10.27 -5.32 8.14
N GLU A 54 9.80 -5.38 9.38
CA GLU A 54 9.12 -6.57 9.91
C GLU A 54 7.75 -6.23 10.49
N ASN A 55 6.81 -7.17 10.39
CA ASN A 55 5.50 -7.07 11.02
C ASN A 55 5.59 -7.43 12.51
N ARG A 56 5.79 -6.48 13.41
CA ARG A 56 5.83 -6.78 14.86
C ARG A 56 4.44 -6.95 15.50
N SER A 57 3.36 -6.82 14.73
CA SER A 57 2.00 -7.07 15.23
C SER A 57 1.69 -8.56 15.33
N SER A 58 0.63 -8.90 16.07
CA SER A 58 0.11 -10.28 16.14
C SER A 58 -0.64 -10.71 14.88
N PHE A 59 -0.92 -9.78 13.95
CA PHE A 59 -1.71 -10.06 12.77
C PHE A 59 -0.95 -10.95 11.77
N LEU A 60 -1.58 -12.04 11.31
CA LEU A 60 -0.99 -13.07 10.44
C LEU A 60 0.31 -13.73 10.98
N ARG A 61 0.52 -13.68 12.31
CA ARG A 61 1.62 -14.38 13.01
C ARG A 61 1.15 -15.57 13.86
N GLY A 62 0.00 -16.16 13.53
CA GLY A 62 -0.54 -17.32 14.24
C GLY A 62 0.27 -18.61 14.01
N LEU A 63 -0.02 -19.65 14.78
CA LEU A 63 0.66 -20.96 14.73
C LEU A 63 0.62 -21.63 13.35
N PHE A 64 -0.37 -21.28 12.53
CA PHE A 64 -0.56 -21.80 11.16
C PHE A 64 0.02 -20.89 10.06
N SER A 65 0.82 -19.90 10.43
CA SER A 65 1.50 -19.05 9.45
C SER A 65 2.60 -19.84 8.73
N ASP A 66 2.77 -19.61 7.43
CA ASP A 66 3.87 -20.17 6.62
C ASP A 66 5.24 -19.54 6.98
N GLY A 67 5.26 -18.62 7.95
CA GLY A 67 6.45 -17.91 8.41
C GLY A 67 6.85 -16.75 7.50
N VAL A 68 6.14 -16.53 6.38
CA VAL A 68 6.46 -15.48 5.42
C VAL A 68 5.87 -14.15 5.89
N ASP A 69 6.73 -13.15 6.11
CA ASP A 69 6.29 -11.82 6.54
C ASP A 69 5.75 -10.97 5.38
N ARG A 70 4.54 -11.32 4.91
CA ARG A 70 3.87 -10.65 3.79
C ARG A 70 3.61 -9.17 4.06
N LEU A 71 3.22 -8.83 5.29
CA LEU A 71 2.97 -7.44 5.69
C LEU A 71 4.25 -6.63 5.71
N GLY A 72 5.34 -7.17 6.28
CA GLY A 72 6.65 -6.54 6.29
C GLY A 72 7.17 -6.28 4.88
N ASN A 73 7.12 -7.31 4.02
CA ASN A 73 7.57 -7.22 2.62
C ASN A 73 6.78 -6.17 1.83
N GLN A 74 5.44 -6.19 1.91
CA GLN A 74 4.60 -5.19 1.25
C GLN A 74 4.91 -3.77 1.74
N SER A 75 5.08 -3.61 3.05
CA SER A 75 5.37 -2.33 3.68
C SER A 75 6.74 -1.79 3.27
N LYS A 76 7.75 -2.66 3.12
CA LYS A 76 9.07 -2.29 2.60
C LYS A 76 8.98 -1.67 1.20
N THR A 77 8.21 -2.29 0.30
CA THR A 77 7.99 -1.78 -1.05
C THR A 77 7.31 -0.41 -1.04
N ILE A 78 6.27 -0.24 -0.21
CA ILE A 78 5.57 1.05 -0.04
C ILE A 78 6.54 2.12 0.49
N LEU A 79 7.37 1.78 1.48
CA LEU A 79 8.36 2.69 2.07
C LEU A 79 9.36 3.17 1.00
N ILE A 80 9.93 2.26 0.21
CA ILE A 80 10.88 2.60 -0.86
C ILE A 80 10.24 3.59 -1.84
N SER A 81 9.00 3.31 -2.27
CA SER A 81 8.26 4.14 -3.20
C SER A 81 8.09 5.58 -2.67
N HIS A 82 7.61 5.73 -1.44
CA HIS A 82 7.37 7.05 -0.83
C HIS A 82 8.67 7.81 -0.50
N LEU A 83 9.73 7.11 -0.08
CA LEU A 83 11.04 7.75 0.12
C LEU A 83 11.61 8.28 -1.20
N GLN A 84 11.46 7.54 -2.30
CA GLN A 84 11.87 8.02 -3.63
C GLN A 84 11.03 9.23 -4.07
N GLN A 85 9.71 9.18 -3.90
CA GLN A 85 8.79 10.28 -4.23
C GLN A 85 9.05 11.55 -3.40
N ALA A 86 9.54 11.42 -2.17
CA ALA A 86 9.81 12.56 -1.29
C ALA A 86 10.91 13.51 -1.80
N ASN A 87 11.67 13.10 -2.82
CA ASN A 87 12.72 13.87 -3.48
C ASN A 87 13.89 14.32 -2.58
N ARG A 88 13.93 13.89 -1.31
CA ARG A 88 14.98 14.21 -0.32
C ARG A 88 15.96 13.07 -0.08
N PHE A 89 15.66 11.90 -0.62
CA PHE A 89 16.38 10.66 -0.36
C PHE A 89 16.90 10.05 -1.65
N SER A 90 18.10 9.48 -1.59
CA SER A 90 18.70 8.61 -2.59
C SER A 90 18.63 7.20 -2.02
N VAL A 91 17.57 6.46 -2.36
CA VAL A 91 17.33 5.13 -1.77
C VAL A 91 18.07 4.06 -2.57
N MET A 92 18.92 3.30 -1.89
CA MET A 92 19.68 2.18 -2.45
C MET A 92 18.85 0.90 -2.35
N ASP A 93 18.60 0.30 -3.51
CA ASP A 93 17.94 -1.00 -3.62
C ASP A 93 18.96 -2.11 -3.35
N ARG A 94 18.93 -2.65 -2.13
CA ARG A 94 19.84 -3.71 -1.69
C ARG A 94 19.32 -5.11 -2.01
N ASP A 95 18.02 -5.23 -2.27
CA ASP A 95 17.39 -6.53 -2.52
C ASP A 95 17.71 -7.01 -3.94
N ASN A 96 17.79 -6.08 -4.90
CA ASN A 96 18.05 -6.38 -6.31
C ASN A 96 19.56 -6.29 -6.70
N LEU A 97 20.47 -6.44 -5.73
CA LEU A 97 21.92 -6.37 -6.00
C LEU A 97 22.42 -7.56 -6.83
N GLY A 98 21.80 -8.73 -6.69
CA GLY A 98 22.18 -9.92 -7.45
C GLY A 98 21.93 -9.73 -8.94
N GLU A 99 20.74 -9.27 -9.28
CA GLU A 99 20.29 -8.93 -10.62
C GLU A 99 21.12 -7.77 -11.20
N ALA A 100 21.34 -6.71 -10.41
CA ALA A 100 22.16 -5.58 -10.85
C ALA A 100 23.63 -5.97 -11.12
N LYS A 101 24.18 -6.90 -10.33
CA LYS A 101 25.52 -7.44 -10.56
C LYS A 101 25.58 -8.28 -11.83
N PHE A 102 24.60 -9.16 -12.03
CA PHE A 102 24.51 -9.99 -13.23
C PHE A 102 24.52 -9.14 -14.52
N GLU A 103 23.73 -8.07 -14.58
CA GLU A 103 23.72 -7.15 -15.74
C GLU A 103 25.07 -6.46 -15.98
N LYS A 104 25.79 -6.10 -14.92
CA LYS A 104 27.12 -5.47 -15.04
C LYS A 104 28.19 -6.45 -15.45
N ASP A 105 28.10 -7.69 -14.97
CA ASP A 105 28.97 -8.78 -15.39
C ASP A 105 28.78 -9.08 -16.90
N LEU A 106 27.54 -9.01 -17.42
CA LEU A 106 27.28 -9.09 -18.87
C LEU A 106 27.92 -7.94 -19.66
N GLU A 107 27.98 -6.74 -19.09
CA GLU A 107 28.67 -5.57 -19.66
C GLU A 107 30.21 -5.66 -19.52
N GLY A 108 30.73 -6.67 -18.81
CA GLY A 108 32.15 -6.81 -18.50
C GLY A 108 32.67 -5.71 -17.55
N LYS A 109 31.79 -5.09 -16.76
CA LYS A 109 32.12 -4.00 -15.83
C LYS A 109 31.80 -4.37 -14.40
N THR A 110 32.56 -3.82 -13.45
CA THR A 110 32.21 -3.93 -12.03
C THR A 110 31.07 -2.96 -11.68
N PRO A 111 30.05 -3.38 -10.90
CA PRO A 111 29.02 -2.47 -10.41
C PRO A 111 29.61 -1.33 -9.57
N ASN A 112 29.30 -0.09 -9.93
CA ASN A 112 29.61 1.07 -9.09
C ASN A 112 28.53 1.22 -8.01
N LEU A 113 28.66 0.48 -6.91
CA LEU A 113 27.69 0.47 -5.82
C LEU A 113 27.84 1.71 -4.94
N LYS A 114 26.78 2.52 -4.85
CA LYS A 114 26.73 3.66 -3.93
C LYS A 114 26.58 3.17 -2.48
N SER A 115 27.38 3.73 -1.55
CA SER A 115 27.19 3.51 -0.11
C SER A 115 25.99 4.31 0.41
N ALA A 116 25.42 3.87 1.53
CA ALA A 116 24.39 4.59 2.27
C ALA A 116 24.95 5.12 3.58
N ASP A 117 24.69 6.39 3.88
CA ASP A 117 25.07 7.02 5.15
C ASP A 117 24.16 6.55 6.29
N TYR A 118 22.92 6.20 5.95
CA TYR A 118 21.92 5.77 6.89
C TYR A 118 21.16 4.53 6.40
N LEU A 119 20.76 3.71 7.37
CA LEU A 119 19.84 2.62 7.20
C LEU A 119 18.49 3.04 7.77
N VAL A 120 17.43 2.95 6.98
CA VAL A 120 16.05 3.10 7.48
C VAL A 120 15.49 1.72 7.77
N THR A 121 15.20 1.44 9.03
CA THR A 121 14.50 0.23 9.47
C THR A 121 13.05 0.56 9.80
N GLY A 122 12.19 -0.45 9.74
CA GLY A 122 10.77 -0.27 10.03
C GLY A 122 10.15 -1.45 10.74
N ASP A 123 9.14 -1.16 11.56
CA ASP A 123 8.34 -2.18 12.23
C ASP A 123 6.87 -1.79 12.15
N ILE A 124 6.02 -2.73 11.73
CA ILE A 124 4.56 -2.60 11.87
C ILE A 124 4.23 -2.96 13.31
N THR A 125 4.19 -1.95 14.18
CA THR A 125 4.04 -2.15 15.62
C THR A 125 2.62 -2.51 15.99
N GLU A 126 1.64 -2.00 15.26
CA GLU A 126 0.24 -2.35 15.43
C GLU A 126 -0.43 -2.54 14.08
N PHE A 127 -1.23 -3.59 13.95
CA PHE A 127 -2.13 -3.77 12.82
C PHE A 127 -3.37 -4.49 13.32
N GLY A 128 -4.54 -4.01 12.91
CA GLY A 128 -5.80 -4.64 13.29
C GLY A 128 -6.94 -4.26 12.38
N ARG A 129 -7.97 -5.09 12.41
CA ARG A 129 -9.25 -4.84 11.77
C ARG A 129 -10.37 -5.14 12.76
N LYS A 130 -11.38 -4.29 12.79
CA LYS A 130 -12.61 -4.49 13.56
C LYS A 130 -13.81 -4.25 12.66
N GLU A 131 -14.86 -5.04 12.84
CA GLU A 131 -16.14 -4.83 12.17
C GLU A 131 -17.15 -4.35 13.22
N VAL A 132 -17.82 -3.24 12.92
CA VAL A 132 -18.87 -2.67 13.77
C VAL A 132 -20.17 -2.78 12.99
N GLY A 133 -21.10 -3.59 13.50
CA GLY A 133 -22.46 -3.69 12.96
C GLY A 133 -23.39 -2.68 13.63
N ASP A 134 -24.25 -2.05 12.83
CA ASP A 134 -25.41 -1.32 13.33
C ASP A 134 -26.68 -2.06 12.87
N GLN A 135 -27.49 -2.48 13.84
CA GLN A 135 -28.80 -3.09 13.60
C GLN A 135 -29.88 -2.11 14.03
N GLN A 136 -30.42 -1.35 13.08
CA GLN A 136 -31.59 -0.52 13.35
C GLN A 136 -32.86 -1.37 13.30
N LEU A 137 -33.74 -1.16 14.31
CA LEU A 137 -35.06 -1.79 14.43
C LEU A 137 -35.06 -3.30 14.14
N PHE A 138 -34.25 -4.07 14.90
CA PHE A 138 -34.14 -5.54 14.78
C PHE A 138 -33.73 -6.06 13.39
N GLY A 139 -33.13 -5.21 12.54
CA GLY A 139 -32.78 -5.56 11.15
C GLY A 139 -33.94 -5.45 10.16
N LEU A 140 -35.08 -4.86 10.58
CA LEU A 140 -36.29 -4.70 9.77
C LEU A 140 -36.30 -3.43 8.91
N LEU A 141 -35.34 -2.50 9.09
CA LEU A 141 -35.18 -1.30 8.27
C LEU A 141 -33.81 -1.20 7.59
N GLY A 142 -32.98 -2.23 7.74
CA GLY A 142 -31.65 -2.32 7.14
C GLY A 142 -30.56 -2.73 8.12
N ARG A 143 -29.41 -3.15 7.57
CA ARG A 143 -28.21 -3.52 8.33
C ARG A 143 -27.06 -2.63 7.89
N GLY A 144 -26.45 -1.94 8.84
CA GLY A 144 -25.20 -1.22 8.63
C GLY A 144 -24.02 -2.10 9.02
N LYS A 145 -22.98 -2.14 8.18
CA LYS A 145 -21.71 -2.78 8.52
C LYS A 145 -20.57 -1.82 8.22
N THR A 146 -19.80 -1.50 9.24
CA THR A 146 -18.59 -0.67 9.12
C THR A 146 -17.36 -1.53 9.38
N GLN A 147 -16.48 -1.63 8.40
CA GLN A 147 -15.18 -2.29 8.53
C GLN A 147 -14.13 -1.23 8.80
N VAL A 148 -13.42 -1.32 9.93
CA VAL A 148 -12.34 -0.40 10.28
C VAL A 148 -11.02 -1.18 10.28
N ALA A 149 -10.03 -0.68 9.56
CA ALA A 149 -8.66 -1.18 9.57
C ALA A 149 -7.74 -0.08 10.11
N TYR A 150 -6.79 -0.43 10.96
CA TYR A 150 -5.79 0.50 11.49
C TYR A 150 -4.40 -0.10 11.44
N ALA A 151 -3.39 0.76 11.27
CA ALA A 151 -1.99 0.38 11.31
C ALA A 151 -1.16 1.47 11.99
N LYS A 152 -0.12 1.05 12.71
CA LYS A 152 0.96 1.91 13.20
C LYS A 152 2.29 1.33 12.76
N VAL A 153 3.15 2.21 12.26
CA VAL A 153 4.48 1.88 11.76
C VAL A 153 5.49 2.77 12.46
N THR A 154 6.54 2.16 12.98
CA THR A 154 7.72 2.89 13.48
C THR A 154 8.80 2.83 12.42
N LEU A 155 9.42 3.97 12.11
CA LEU A 155 10.58 4.07 11.22
C LEU A 155 11.76 4.61 12.02
N ASN A 156 12.89 3.91 11.97
CA ASN A 156 14.12 4.32 12.62
C ASN A 156 15.18 4.64 11.58
N VAL A 157 15.91 5.71 11.81
CA VAL A 157 17.08 6.12 11.03
C VAL A 157 18.31 5.74 11.82
N VAL A 158 19.09 4.82 11.27
CA VAL A 158 20.29 4.26 11.88
C VAL A 158 21.52 4.74 11.12
N ASN A 159 22.50 5.32 11.80
CA ASN A 159 23.78 5.68 11.21
C ASN A 159 24.58 4.41 10.91
N THR A 160 25.03 4.24 9.66
CA THR A 160 25.72 3.01 9.23
C THR A 160 27.15 2.89 9.77
N ALA A 161 27.77 4.00 10.19
CA ALA A 161 29.14 4.00 10.70
C ALA A 161 29.24 3.51 12.15
N ASN A 162 28.24 3.81 12.99
CA ASN A 162 28.28 3.53 14.43
C ASN A 162 27.06 2.76 14.96
N SER A 163 26.09 2.41 14.09
CA SER A 163 24.84 1.73 14.46
C SER A 163 23.93 2.49 15.44
N GLU A 164 24.10 3.81 15.57
CA GLU A 164 23.26 4.66 16.40
C GLU A 164 21.91 4.96 15.72
N VAL A 165 20.80 4.83 16.45
CA VAL A 165 19.49 5.35 16.00
C VAL A 165 19.48 6.87 16.23
N VAL A 166 19.70 7.64 15.16
CA VAL A 166 19.81 9.10 15.24
C VAL A 166 18.46 9.82 15.15
N PHE A 167 17.45 9.16 14.62
CA PHE A 167 16.11 9.71 14.49
C PHE A 167 15.07 8.59 14.41
N SER A 168 13.87 8.82 14.96
CA SER A 168 12.77 7.87 14.91
C SER A 168 11.45 8.59 14.76
N VAL A 169 10.55 8.03 13.98
CA VAL A 169 9.20 8.56 13.77
C VAL A 169 8.18 7.44 13.77
N GLN A 170 6.95 7.79 14.13
CA GLN A 170 5.80 6.89 14.03
C GLN A 170 4.77 7.44 13.05
N GLY A 171 4.36 6.60 12.11
CA GLY A 171 3.24 6.81 11.22
C GLY A 171 2.05 5.97 11.67
N ALA A 172 0.84 6.50 11.50
CA ALA A 172 -0.39 5.80 11.85
C ALA A 172 -1.47 6.12 10.83
N GLY A 173 -2.35 5.15 10.60
CA GLY A 173 -3.48 5.30 9.69
C GLY A 173 -4.68 4.48 10.16
N GLU A 174 -5.87 4.99 9.87
CA GLU A 174 -7.13 4.27 10.02
C GLU A 174 -7.96 4.46 8.75
N TYR A 175 -8.56 3.38 8.26
CA TYR A 175 -9.55 3.41 7.19
C TYR A 175 -10.84 2.75 7.66
N ALA A 176 -11.95 3.45 7.47
CA ALA A 176 -13.29 2.94 7.73
C ALA A 176 -14.09 2.84 6.41
N LEU A 177 -14.67 1.68 6.15
CA LEU A 177 -15.59 1.44 5.04
C LEU A 177 -16.97 1.12 5.62
N SER A 178 -17.93 2.02 5.43
CA SER A 178 -19.31 1.84 5.90
C SER A 178 -20.21 1.46 4.73
N ASN A 179 -20.93 0.34 4.86
CA ASN A 179 -21.93 -0.13 3.91
C ASN A 179 -23.28 -0.24 4.61
N ARG A 180 -24.36 0.09 3.88
CA ARG A 180 -25.73 -0.01 4.37
C ARG A 180 -26.56 -0.84 3.40
N GLU A 181 -27.14 -1.93 3.91
CA GLU A 181 -28.08 -2.74 3.16
C GLU A 181 -29.51 -2.27 3.47
N VAL A 182 -30.30 -2.00 2.42
CA VAL A 182 -31.70 -1.58 2.51
C VAL A 182 -32.58 -2.76 2.09
N ILE A 183 -33.65 -3.03 2.84
CA ILE A 183 -34.57 -4.16 2.54
C ILE A 183 -35.16 -4.01 1.13
N GLY A 184 -35.08 -5.07 0.34
CA GLY A 184 -35.58 -5.14 -1.04
C GLY A 184 -34.50 -4.95 -2.12
N PHE A 185 -33.32 -4.46 -1.76
CA PHE A 185 -32.15 -4.39 -2.62
C PHE A 185 -31.03 -5.23 -2.00
N GLY A 186 -30.99 -6.53 -2.34
CA GLY A 186 -30.00 -7.48 -1.81
C GLY A 186 -28.59 -7.00 -2.10
N GLY A 187 -27.86 -6.65 -1.05
CA GLY A 187 -26.54 -6.06 -1.13
C GLY A 187 -25.70 -6.55 0.03
N THR A 188 -25.26 -7.80 -0.04
CA THR A 188 -24.29 -8.35 0.91
C THR A 188 -23.02 -7.50 0.86
N ALA A 189 -22.71 -6.85 1.98
CA ALA A 189 -21.48 -6.08 2.13
C ALA A 189 -20.26 -7.03 2.09
N SER A 190 -19.68 -7.20 0.90
CA SER A 190 -18.49 -8.01 0.70
C SER A 190 -17.28 -7.41 1.44
N TYR A 191 -16.44 -8.29 1.94
CA TYR A 191 -15.15 -7.95 2.55
C TYR A 191 -14.24 -7.25 1.53
N ASP A 192 -13.71 -6.07 1.87
CA ASP A 192 -12.68 -5.41 1.06
C ASP A 192 -11.30 -5.86 1.57
N ALA A 193 -10.64 -6.72 0.79
CA ALA A 193 -9.28 -7.21 1.06
C ALA A 193 -8.21 -6.12 0.88
N THR A 194 -8.52 -5.04 0.14
CA THR A 194 -7.57 -3.96 -0.15
C THR A 194 -7.36 -3.00 1.02
N LEU A 195 -8.24 -3.02 2.03
CA LEU A 195 -8.16 -2.15 3.21
C LEU A 195 -6.81 -2.29 3.95
N THR A 196 -6.27 -3.50 4.01
CA THR A 196 -4.93 -3.76 4.58
C THR A 196 -3.85 -2.97 3.86
N GLY A 197 -3.84 -3.01 2.52
CA GLY A 197 -2.87 -2.24 1.73
C GLY A 197 -3.06 -0.74 1.87
N LYS A 198 -4.31 -0.26 1.84
CA LYS A 198 -4.65 1.17 1.98
C LYS A 198 -4.18 1.74 3.31
N VAL A 199 -4.38 1.01 4.41
CA VAL A 199 -4.00 1.50 5.74
C VAL A 199 -2.50 1.46 5.99
N LEU A 200 -1.80 0.44 5.46
CA LEU A 200 -0.33 0.38 5.49
C LEU A 200 0.27 1.52 4.66
N ASP A 201 -0.23 1.75 3.44
CA ASP A 201 0.15 2.89 2.61
C ASP A 201 0.03 4.21 3.37
N LEU A 202 -1.14 4.49 3.95
CA LEU A 202 -1.38 5.71 4.72
C LEU A 202 -0.42 5.85 5.92
N ALA A 203 -0.26 4.79 6.72
CA ALA A 203 0.61 4.84 7.90
C ALA A 203 2.08 5.07 7.51
N ILE A 204 2.58 4.40 6.47
CA ILE A 204 3.96 4.55 6.01
C ILE A 204 4.17 5.92 5.37
N ARG A 205 3.24 6.39 4.55
CA ARG A 205 3.27 7.72 3.94
C ARG A 205 3.34 8.82 5.00
N GLU A 206 2.56 8.68 6.07
CA GLU A 206 2.63 9.58 7.22
C GLU A 206 3.98 9.51 7.95
N GLY A 207 4.55 8.31 8.11
CA GLY A 207 5.91 8.13 8.62
C GLY A 207 6.96 8.84 7.75
N VAL A 208 6.87 8.70 6.43
CA VAL A 208 7.79 9.35 5.48
C VAL A 208 7.64 10.87 5.51
N ASN A 209 6.41 11.40 5.57
CA ASN A 209 6.20 12.84 5.76
C ASN A 209 6.93 13.37 7.00
N LYS A 210 6.90 12.62 8.12
CA LYS A 210 7.62 12.99 9.34
C LYS A 210 9.15 12.86 9.21
N LEU A 211 9.65 11.87 8.46
CA LEU A 211 11.07 11.78 8.13
C LEU A 211 11.53 13.01 7.34
N VAL A 212 10.73 13.43 6.36
CA VAL A 212 10.98 14.64 5.57
C VAL A 212 11.02 15.88 6.45
N ILE A 213 10.04 16.05 7.35
CA ILE A 213 10.04 17.16 8.31
C ILE A 213 11.31 17.14 9.17
N GLY A 214 11.73 15.95 9.63
CA GLY A 214 12.96 15.80 10.40
C GLY A 214 14.22 16.22 9.63
N VAL A 215 14.30 15.89 8.34
CA VAL A 215 15.37 16.34 7.44
C VAL A 215 15.34 17.85 7.25
N ASP A 216 14.18 18.40 6.91
CA ASP A 216 14.00 19.83 6.62
C ASP A 216 14.29 20.70 7.87
N GLN A 217 14.08 20.15 9.07
CA GLN A 217 14.43 20.77 10.36
C GLN A 217 15.88 20.49 10.82
N GLY A 218 16.66 19.71 10.07
CA GLY A 218 18.04 19.35 10.43
C GLY A 218 18.15 18.50 11.70
N LYS A 219 17.14 17.71 12.04
CA LYS A 219 17.13 16.81 13.22
C LYS A 219 18.22 15.73 13.14
N TRP A 220 18.65 15.41 11.93
CA TRP A 220 19.75 14.52 11.62
C TRP A 220 20.48 15.06 10.39
N LYS A 221 21.80 14.92 10.39
CA LYS A 221 22.68 15.52 9.38
C LYS A 221 23.04 14.50 8.32
N ARG A 222 23.54 14.91 7.15
CA ARG A 222 24.10 13.94 6.21
C ARG A 222 25.34 13.28 6.82
N GLY A 223 25.58 12.01 6.47
CA GLY A 223 26.88 11.40 6.74
C GLY A 223 27.96 12.18 5.99
N SER A 224 29.11 12.35 6.63
CA SER A 224 30.30 12.94 6.03
C SER A 224 31.02 11.94 5.15
#